data_AF-A0A1F8FA87-F1
#
_entry.id   AF-A0A1F8FA87-F1
#
_cell.length_a   1.000
_cell.length_b   1.000
_cell.length_c   1.000
_cell.angle_alpha   90.00
_cell.angle_beta   90.00
_cell.angle_gamma   90.00
#
_symmetry.space_group_name_H-M   'P 1'
#
loop_
_entity.id
_entity.type
_entity.pdbx_description
1 polymer ?
#
loop_
_entity_poly.entity_id
_entity_poly.type
_entity_poly.pdbx_seq_one_letter_code
_entity_poly.pdbx_strand_id
1 'polypeptide(L)'
;MSRILWVWLVVAVAAFVGGYFSGHSVGYKTAETDLKKVQEESAKKSAEDAAKAANPFQAVNPLAGVESNPFEKAKQVLNPFK
;
A
#
# COMPACT_ATOMS: atom_id res chain seq x y z
N MET A 1 -37.22 24.36 -41.52
CA MET A 1 -36.61 23.20 -40.81
C MET A 1 -37.68 22.15 -40.57
N SER A 2 -37.45 20.87 -40.92
CA SER A 2 -38.42 19.80 -40.69
C SER A 2 -38.67 19.56 -39.20
N ARG A 3 -39.92 19.33 -38.78
CA ARG A 3 -40.28 19.04 -37.37
C ARG A 3 -39.50 17.85 -36.82
N ILE A 4 -39.18 16.88 -37.68
CA ILE A 4 -38.37 15.70 -37.35
C ILE A 4 -36.94 16.08 -36.96
N LEU A 5 -36.33 17.06 -37.66
CA LEU A 5 -34.99 17.53 -37.31
C LEU A 5 -34.95 18.19 -35.93
N TRP A 6 -36.04 18.83 -35.52
CA TRP A 6 -36.14 19.47 -34.20
C TRP A 6 -36.24 18.45 -33.06
N VAL A 7 -36.98 17.35 -33.27
CA VAL A 7 -37.07 16.26 -32.29
C VAL A 7 -35.71 15.61 -32.07
N TRP A 8 -34.96 15.32 -33.14
CA TRP A 8 -33.61 14.76 -33.03
C TRP A 8 -32.63 15.68 -32.33
N LEU A 9 -32.73 16.99 -32.57
CA LEU A 9 -31.90 17.98 -31.87
C LEU A 9 -32.14 17.95 -30.36
N VAL A 10 -33.40 17.91 -29.92
CA VAL A 10 -33.76 17.87 -28.49
C VAL A 10 -33.26 16.59 -27.83
N VAL A 11 -33.40 15.44 -28.49
CA VAL A 11 -32.90 14.16 -27.97
C VAL A 11 -31.38 14.17 -27.83
N ALA A 12 -30.67 14.72 -28.82
CA ALA A 12 -29.21 14.82 -28.76
C ALA A 12 -28.73 15.71 -27.60
N VAL A 13 -29.40 16.85 -27.38
CA VAL A 13 -29.09 17.76 -26.26
C VAL A 13 -29.39 17.08 -24.92
N ALA A 14 -30.52 16.39 -24.79
CA ALA A 14 -30.86 15.68 -23.55
C ALA A 14 -29.86 14.56 -23.22
N ALA A 15 -29.43 13.78 -24.22
CA ALA A 15 -28.41 12.75 -24.05
C ALA A 15 -27.05 13.34 -23.66
N PHE A 16 -26.66 14.47 -24.25
CA PHE A 16 -25.41 15.16 -23.93
C PHE A 16 -25.39 15.67 -22.48
N VAL A 17 -26.46 16.35 -22.04
CA VAL A 17 -26.57 16.88 -20.68
C VAL A 17 -26.62 15.75 -19.65
N GLY A 18 -27.40 14.69 -19.92
CA GLY A 18 -27.47 13.52 -19.05
C GLY A 18 -26.12 12.81 -18.91
N GLY A 19 -25.40 12.63 -20.02
CA GLY A 19 -24.07 12.03 -20.02
C GLY A 19 -23.04 12.88 -19.27
N TYR A 20 -23.05 14.20 -19.46
CA TYR A 20 -22.15 15.13 -18.78
C TYR A 20 -22.34 15.09 -17.25
N PHE A 21 -23.59 15.08 -16.77
CA PHE A 21 -23.88 15.09 -15.34
C PHE A 21 -23.49 13.76 -14.66
N SER A 22 -23.81 12.63 -15.29
CA SER A 22 -23.40 11.31 -14.80
C SER A 22 -21.88 11.17 -14.74
N GLY A 23 -21.16 11.57 -15.79
CA GLY A 23 -19.70 11.47 -15.85
C GLY A 23 -18.99 12.29 -14.78
N HIS A 24 -19.50 13.49 -14.49
CA HIS A 24 -18.90 14.36 -13.48
C HIS A 24 -19.02 13.80 -12.06
N SER A 25 -20.18 13.24 -11.71
CA SER A 25 -20.43 12.69 -10.37
C SER A 25 -19.60 11.42 -10.07
N VAL A 26 -19.40 10.57 -11.10
CA VAL A 26 -18.65 9.32 -10.95
C VAL A 26 -17.15 9.61 -10.87
N GLY A 27 -16.63 10.53 -11.70
CA GLY A 27 -15.22 10.90 -11.69
C GLY A 27 -14.76 11.48 -10.35
N TYR A 28 -15.56 12.36 -9.75
CA TYR A 28 -15.24 12.95 -8.44
C TYR A 28 -15.15 11.91 -7.32
N LYS A 29 -16.12 10.99 -7.27
CA LYS A 29 -16.13 9.94 -6.24
C LYS A 29 -14.93 9.01 -6.38
N THR A 30 -14.59 8.60 -7.60
CA THR A 30 -13.43 7.74 -7.85
C THR A 30 -12.12 8.44 -7.50
N ALA A 31 -11.98 9.72 -7.84
CA ALA A 31 -10.79 10.48 -7.47
C ALA A 31 -10.63 10.62 -5.95
N GLU A 32 -11.72 10.85 -5.22
CA GLU A 32 -11.68 10.97 -3.75
C GLU A 32 -11.32 9.63 -3.07
N THR A 33 -11.86 8.51 -3.54
CA THR A 33 -11.50 7.20 -3.00
C THR A 33 -10.07 6.80 -3.30
N ASP A 34 -9.57 7.08 -4.51
CA ASP A 34 -8.18 6.78 -4.84
C ASP A 34 -7.20 7.66 -4.05
N LEU A 35 -7.50 8.95 -3.88
CA LEU A 35 -6.70 9.82 -3.01
C LEU A 35 -6.67 9.33 -1.57
N LYS A 36 -7.81 8.91 -1.00
CA LYS A 36 -7.86 8.35 0.36
C LYS A 36 -7.01 7.08 0.48
N LYS A 37 -7.09 6.16 -0.48
CA LYS A 37 -6.26 4.94 -0.48
C LYS A 37 -4.77 5.26 -0.49
N VAL A 38 -4.33 6.17 -1.38
CA VAL A 38 -2.93 6.58 -1.47
C VAL A 38 -2.46 7.22 -0.16
N GLN A 39 -3.32 8.04 0.45
CA GLN A 39 -3.01 8.72 1.70
C GLN A 39 -2.93 7.75 2.88
N GLU A 40 -3.85 6.78 2.98
CA GLU A 40 -3.82 5.72 4.00
C GLU A 40 -2.59 4.81 3.87
N GLU A 41 -2.22 4.42 2.65
CA GLU A 41 -1.06 3.59 2.39
C GLU A 41 0.25 4.33 2.74
N SER A 42 0.34 5.61 2.35
CA SER A 42 1.47 6.47 2.68
C SER A 42 1.59 6.72 4.19
N ALA A 43 0.46 6.90 4.87
CA ALA A 43 0.41 7.09 6.32
C ALA A 43 0.82 5.81 7.06
N LYS A 44 0.33 4.63 6.65
CA LYS A 44 0.76 3.34 7.20
C LYS A 44 2.26 3.13 7.05
N LYS A 45 2.79 3.35 5.84
CA LYS A 45 4.23 3.20 5.59
C LYS A 45 5.07 4.13 6.45
N SER A 46 4.67 5.40 6.55
CA SER A 46 5.35 6.37 7.41
C SER A 46 5.31 5.97 8.89
N ALA A 47 4.17 5.45 9.36
CA ALA A 47 4.03 4.95 10.72
C ALA A 47 4.89 3.71 10.98
N GLU A 48 4.95 2.77 10.04
CA GLU A 48 5.81 1.58 10.13
C GLU A 48 7.29 1.95 10.14
N ASP A 49 7.72 2.88 9.28
CA ASP A 49 9.11 3.31 9.22
C ASP A 49 9.50 4.10 10.47
N ALA A 50 8.62 4.93 11.01
CA ALA A 50 8.81 5.58 12.31
C ALA A 50 8.87 4.56 13.46
N ALA A 51 8.02 3.54 13.44
CA ALA A 51 8.03 2.48 14.44
C ALA A 51 9.31 1.63 14.38
N LYS A 52 9.82 1.33 13.17
CA LYS A 52 11.11 0.65 12.98
C LYS A 52 12.27 1.52 13.47
N ALA A 53 12.28 2.81 13.13
CA ALA A 53 13.32 3.75 13.56
C ALA A 53 13.33 3.96 15.09
N ALA A 54 12.15 3.95 15.72
CA ALA A 54 12.01 4.10 17.16
C ALA A 54 12.19 2.78 17.94
N ASN A 55 12.33 1.62 17.28
CA ASN A 55 12.45 0.33 17.96
C ASN A 55 13.93 -0.04 18.19
N PRO A 56 14.46 0.10 19.42
CA PRO A 56 15.86 -0.22 19.73
C PRO A 56 16.15 -1.73 19.72
N PHE A 57 15.14 -2.60 19.58
CA PHE A 57 15.26 -4.06 19.63
C PHE A 57 15.25 -4.75 18.25
N GLN A 58 15.08 -4.00 17.15
CA GLN A 58 15.19 -4.58 15.80
C GLN A 58 16.63 -4.72 15.31
N ALA A 59 17.61 -4.28 16.08
CA ALA A 59 19.02 -4.55 15.80
C ALA A 59 19.33 -6.02 16.09
N VAL A 60 19.57 -6.78 15.01
CA VAL A 60 20.33 -8.05 14.91
C VAL A 60 20.23 -8.97 16.13
N ASN A 61 19.60 -10.15 15.96
CA ASN A 61 19.50 -11.18 17.00
C ASN A 61 20.84 -11.34 17.77
N PRO A 62 20.91 -10.98 19.07
CA PRO A 62 22.16 -10.98 19.83
C PRO A 62 22.75 -12.38 20.01
N LEU A 63 21.97 -13.44 19.71
CA LEU A 63 22.39 -14.83 19.71
C LEU A 63 22.84 -15.33 18.32
N ALA A 64 22.78 -14.50 17.26
CA ALA A 64 23.18 -14.89 15.91
C ALA A 64 24.67 -15.23 15.77
N GLY A 65 25.51 -14.76 16.70
CA GLY A 65 26.95 -15.05 16.74
C GLY A 65 27.37 -16.00 17.87
N VAL A 66 26.43 -16.51 18.67
CA VAL A 66 26.75 -17.43 19.76
C VAL A 66 26.76 -18.84 19.19
N GLU A 67 27.94 -19.46 19.12
CA GLU A 67 28.10 -20.87 18.74
C GLU A 67 27.09 -21.72 19.52
N SER A 68 26.34 -22.55 18.80
CA SER A 68 25.21 -23.34 19.31
C SER A 68 25.56 -24.28 20.47
N ASN A 69 26.86 -24.48 20.74
CA ASN A 69 27.32 -25.30 21.85
C ASN A 69 28.73 -24.86 22.35
N PRO A 70 28.83 -24.09 23.45
CA PRO A 70 30.10 -23.65 24.01
C PRO A 70 30.96 -24.82 24.55
N PHE A 71 30.41 -26.02 24.68
CA PHE A 71 31.12 -27.21 25.17
C PHE A 71 31.85 -27.99 24.07
N GLU A 72 31.63 -27.69 22.79
CA GLU A 72 32.37 -28.34 21.70
C GLU A 72 33.88 -28.03 21.75
N LYS A 73 34.24 -26.77 22.07
CA LYS A 73 35.65 -26.38 22.28
C LYS A 73 36.26 -27.03 23.52
N ALA A 74 35.48 -27.22 24.58
CA ALA A 74 35.94 -27.87 25.80
C ALA A 74 36.26 -29.37 25.59
N LYS A 75 35.52 -30.08 24.73
CA LYS A 75 35.79 -31.50 24.41
C LYS A 75 37.11 -31.72 23.69
N GLN A 76 37.55 -30.78 22.85
CA GLN A 76 38.86 -30.86 22.19
C GLN A 76 40.02 -30.67 23.18
N VAL A 77 39.86 -29.80 24.16
CA VAL A 77 40.91 -29.51 25.17
C VAL A 77 40.98 -30.59 26.25
N LEU A 78 39.84 -31.20 26.61
CA LEU A 78 39.74 -32.20 27.69
C LEU A 78 39.92 -33.65 27.23
N ASN A 79 40.18 -33.92 25.95
CA ASN A 79 40.48 -35.28 25.49
C ASN A 79 41.99 -35.45 25.24
N PRO A 80 42.78 -35.86 26.26
CA PRO A 80 44.22 -36.10 26.10
C PRO A 80 44.57 -37.39 25.33
N PHE A 81 43.57 -38.09 24.77
CA PHE A 81 43.74 -39.38 24.07
C PHE A 81 43.30 -39.35 22.60
N LYS A 82 43.22 -38.17 21.99
CA LYS A 82 43.00 -38.02 20.55
C LYS A 82 44.32 -37.79 19.81
#